data_AF-A0A2V9BBX2-F1
#
_entry.id   AF-A0A2V9BBX2-F1
#
_cell.length_a   1.000
_cell.length_b   1.000
_cell.length_c   1.000
_cell.angle_alpha   90.00
_cell.angle_beta   90.00
_cell.angle_gamma   90.00
#
_symmetry.space_group_name_H-M   'P 1'
#
loop_
_entity.id
_entity.type
_entity.pdbx_description
1 polymer ?
#
loop_
_entity_poly.entity_id
_entity_poly.type
_entity_poly.pdbx_seq_one_letter_code
_entity_poly.pdbx_strand_id
1 'polypeptide(L)'
;MWLPTFVYSEEKDLHYALTKKLEFKAQTRLWGYNLGHAAQEQELSKVLVESPVTDETTTANDLSPIQAQRQWDRQAEDNVADRLQRLGLIAPKGEVDKAMETVVNNLEVTNNLDIQPDVRCRVMTTTTLESFTLGHTIVLSRGLIDVLPDEASLAAVLAHELSHVVLGHRMDSQFAFFDQLLVDDKDTFRHFGFARTPDEEQQANEKAVQLIANSLKDPQLAKAWQMANASLFLQALQSRQKEIPNLISAHLGNRVPTIPNLLAQASVDPKQNAQKIAALPIGGRIKMDPWNDKLEMIKSKPVGTVAEREKMPFEVTPFMPYLTRYGSEATKPIAASATQSPDSTKPGDTPAAKP
;
A
#
# COMPACT_ATOMS: atom_id res chain seq x y z
N MET A 1 -29.23 8.11 2.46
CA MET A 1 -28.88 7.96 1.03
C MET A 1 -28.20 6.60 0.87
N TRP A 2 -28.52 5.81 -0.17
CA TRP A 2 -27.83 4.55 -0.45
C TRP A 2 -26.89 4.77 -1.63
N LEU A 3 -25.59 4.64 -1.41
CA LEU A 3 -24.55 4.81 -2.43
C LEU A 3 -23.87 3.45 -2.69
N PRO A 4 -23.60 3.09 -3.95
CA PRO A 4 -22.88 1.86 -4.26
C PRO A 4 -21.43 1.97 -3.84
N THR A 5 -20.82 0.94 -3.25
CA THR A 5 -19.38 0.93 -2.96
C THR A 5 -18.52 0.63 -4.18
N PHE A 6 -18.97 -0.30 -5.03
CA PHE A 6 -18.21 -0.78 -6.17
C PHE A 6 -19.04 -0.63 -7.44
N VAL A 7 -18.48 0.03 -8.45
CA VAL A 7 -19.07 0.13 -9.78
C VAL A 7 -18.02 -0.28 -10.80
N TYR A 8 -18.33 -1.31 -11.57
CA TYR A 8 -17.53 -1.71 -12.73
C TYR A 8 -18.26 -1.29 -14.00
N SER A 9 -17.53 -0.69 -14.94
CA SER A 9 -18.05 -0.30 -16.25
C SER A 9 -17.09 -0.78 -17.32
N GLU A 10 -17.62 -1.38 -18.37
CA GLU A 10 -16.82 -1.90 -19.47
C GLU A 10 -17.58 -1.67 -20.77
N GLU A 11 -16.88 -1.10 -21.74
CA GLU A 11 -17.37 -0.91 -23.11
C GLU A 11 -16.37 -1.59 -24.06
N LYS A 12 -16.89 -2.41 -24.98
CA LYS A 12 -16.08 -3.20 -25.92
C LYS A 12 -16.39 -2.89 -27.37
N ASP A 13 -17.51 -2.22 -27.66
CA ASP A 13 -17.96 -2.08 -29.04
C ASP A 13 -18.89 -0.87 -29.27
N LEU A 14 -18.43 0.33 -28.90
CA LEU A 14 -19.17 1.54 -29.23
C LEU A 14 -18.85 2.03 -30.65
N HIS A 15 -19.71 1.70 -31.62
CA HIS A 15 -19.65 2.22 -33.00
C HIS A 15 -20.34 3.59 -33.11
N TYR A 16 -19.81 4.64 -32.47
CA TYR A 16 -20.42 5.99 -32.54
C TYR A 16 -19.90 6.89 -33.66
N ALA A 17 -18.94 6.44 -34.46
CA ALA A 17 -18.50 7.12 -35.68
C ALA A 17 -17.78 6.13 -36.61
N LEU A 18 -17.88 6.33 -37.93
CA LEU A 18 -17.22 5.52 -38.97
C LEU A 18 -15.70 5.31 -38.77
N THR A 19 -15.06 6.01 -37.82
CA THR A 19 -13.61 6.04 -37.62
C THR A 19 -13.14 5.86 -36.17
N LYS A 20 -14.03 5.70 -35.17
CA LYS A 20 -13.62 5.60 -33.76
C LYS A 20 -14.24 4.39 -33.06
N LYS A 21 -13.39 3.49 -32.60
CA LYS A 21 -13.72 2.45 -31.61
C LYS A 21 -13.38 2.99 -30.23
N LEU A 22 -14.34 2.97 -29.31
CA LEU A 22 -14.10 3.23 -27.89
C LEU A 22 -14.17 1.90 -27.15
N GLU A 23 -13.03 1.48 -26.59
CA GLU A 23 -12.92 0.32 -25.71
C GLU A 23 -12.37 0.82 -24.36
N PHE A 24 -13.06 0.56 -23.27
CA PHE A 24 -12.57 0.94 -21.94
C PHE A 24 -13.06 -0.01 -20.85
N LYS A 25 -12.28 -0.07 -19.77
CA LYS A 25 -12.67 -0.66 -18.49
C LYS A 25 -12.48 0.39 -17.41
N ALA A 26 -13.40 0.47 -16.48
CA ALA A 26 -13.36 1.40 -15.37
C ALA A 26 -13.82 0.72 -14.09
N GLN A 27 -13.12 1.04 -13.00
CA GLN A 27 -13.50 0.71 -11.65
C GLN A 27 -13.73 2.03 -10.90
N THR A 28 -14.93 2.20 -10.34
CA THR A 28 -15.20 3.28 -9.38
C THR A 28 -15.39 2.65 -8.01
N ARG A 29 -14.68 3.17 -7.01
CA ARG A 29 -14.79 2.79 -5.61
C ARG A 29 -15.27 4.00 -4.82
N LEU A 30 -16.26 3.81 -3.96
CA LEU A 30 -16.76 4.84 -3.05
C LEU A 30 -16.59 4.35 -1.62
N TRP A 31 -16.02 5.19 -0.76
CA TRP A 31 -15.70 4.92 0.64
C TRP A 31 -15.88 6.19 1.48
N GLY A 32 -15.54 6.12 2.77
CA GLY A 32 -15.72 7.22 3.70
C GLY A 32 -17.17 7.39 4.15
N TYR A 33 -17.98 6.33 4.10
CA TYR A 33 -19.40 6.42 4.51
C TYR A 33 -19.58 6.70 6.00
N ASN A 34 -18.60 6.31 6.81
CA ASN A 34 -18.50 6.67 8.21
C ASN A 34 -17.03 6.92 8.56
N LEU A 35 -16.52 8.05 8.05
CA LEU A 35 -15.28 8.66 8.52
C LEU A 35 -15.46 8.94 10.02
N GLY A 36 -15.06 7.99 10.86
CA GLY A 36 -15.10 8.18 12.30
C GLY A 36 -14.30 9.42 12.67
N HIS A 37 -14.78 10.19 13.64
CA HIS A 37 -13.99 11.23 14.28
C HIS A 37 -12.65 10.61 14.72
N ALA A 38 -11.54 11.11 14.16
CA ALA A 38 -10.21 10.58 14.45
C ALA A 38 -10.01 10.48 15.97
N ALA A 39 -9.29 9.46 16.44
CA ALA A 39 -9.15 9.11 17.86
C ALA A 39 -8.84 10.32 18.78
N GLN A 40 -8.20 11.35 18.26
CA GLN A 40 -7.84 12.57 18.99
C GLN A 40 -9.03 13.46 19.42
N GLU A 41 -10.15 13.51 18.68
CA GLU A 41 -11.37 14.19 19.16
C GLU A 41 -11.96 13.46 20.37
N GLN A 42 -11.82 12.13 20.42
CA GLN A 42 -12.16 11.36 21.61
C GLN A 42 -11.15 11.56 22.74
N GLU A 43 -9.86 11.77 22.49
CA GLU A 43 -8.86 12.05 23.55
C GLU A 43 -9.13 13.41 24.24
N LEU A 44 -9.42 14.46 23.47
CA LEU A 44 -9.78 15.78 24.02
C LEU A 44 -11.14 15.76 24.74
N SER A 45 -12.06 14.89 24.31
CA SER A 45 -13.38 14.71 24.94
C SER A 45 -13.39 13.66 26.07
N LYS A 46 -12.34 12.83 26.18
CA LYS A 46 -12.10 11.85 27.25
C LYS A 46 -11.18 12.41 28.34
N VAL A 47 -11.32 13.70 28.64
CA VAL A 47 -11.06 14.14 30.02
C VAL A 47 -12.19 13.57 30.88
N LEU A 48 -12.15 12.27 31.13
CA LEU A 48 -12.88 11.64 32.21
C LEU A 48 -12.30 12.22 33.51
N VAL A 49 -13.05 13.12 34.14
CA VAL A 49 -12.75 13.78 35.41
C VAL A 49 -12.61 12.78 36.59
N GLU A 50 -12.66 11.46 36.34
CA GLU A 50 -12.79 10.40 37.35
C GLU A 50 -11.66 9.34 37.34
N SER A 51 -10.55 9.57 36.64
CA SER A 51 -9.32 8.80 36.91
C SER A 51 -8.41 9.62 37.81
N PRO A 52 -7.84 9.07 38.90
CA PRO A 52 -6.86 9.80 39.69
C PRO A 52 -5.71 10.16 38.75
N VAL A 53 -5.57 11.46 38.46
CA VAL A 53 -4.45 11.98 37.70
C VAL A 53 -3.23 11.74 38.56
N THR A 54 -2.47 10.69 38.22
CA THR A 54 -1.16 10.48 38.82
C THR A 54 -0.30 11.65 38.35
N ASP A 55 0.01 12.56 39.28
CA ASP A 55 0.83 13.72 39.01
C ASP A 55 2.29 13.28 38.79
N GLU A 56 2.60 12.90 37.55
CA GLU A 56 3.95 12.50 37.14
C GLU A 56 4.93 13.69 37.05
N THR A 57 4.49 14.92 37.34
CA THR A 57 5.38 16.11 37.34
C THR A 57 6.50 16.00 38.37
N THR A 58 6.32 15.16 39.39
CA THR A 58 7.35 14.87 40.40
C THR A 58 8.48 13.94 39.90
N THR A 59 8.28 13.26 38.78
CA THR A 59 9.25 12.37 38.11
C THR A 59 9.60 12.78 36.69
N ALA A 60 8.87 13.74 36.10
CA ALA A 60 9.12 14.26 34.78
C ALA A 60 10.32 15.21 34.79
N ASN A 61 11.39 14.84 34.07
CA ASN A 61 12.49 15.76 33.79
C ASN A 61 12.15 16.59 32.55
N ASP A 62 12.62 17.83 32.53
CA ASP A 62 12.58 18.65 31.31
C ASP A 62 13.25 17.90 30.15
N LEU A 63 12.64 17.97 28.98
CA LEU A 63 13.20 17.41 27.77
C LEU A 63 14.47 18.17 27.39
N SER A 64 15.51 17.45 27.02
CA SER A 64 16.66 18.10 26.40
C SER A 64 16.24 18.83 25.11
N PRO A 65 16.94 19.90 24.69
CA PRO A 65 16.58 20.64 23.47
C PRO A 65 16.42 19.75 22.23
N ILE A 66 17.22 18.69 22.12
CA ILE A 66 17.15 17.72 21.02
C ILE A 66 15.89 16.85 21.12
N GLN A 67 15.54 16.40 22.32
CA GLN A 67 14.30 15.64 22.55
C GLN A 67 13.06 16.50 22.30
N ALA A 68 13.08 17.76 22.74
CA ALA A 68 12.00 18.71 22.49
C ALA A 68 11.81 18.95 20.98
N GLN A 69 12.90 19.15 20.23
CA GLN A 69 12.83 19.30 18.76
C GLN A 69 12.25 18.04 18.10
N ARG A 70 12.70 16.85 18.50
CA ARG A 70 12.17 15.59 17.94
C ARG A 70 10.69 15.40 18.25
N GLN A 71 10.24 15.74 19.45
CA GLN A 71 8.83 15.69 19.80
C GLN A 71 8.01 16.71 19.00
N TRP A 72 8.58 17.90 18.74
CA TRP A 72 7.96 18.91 17.90
C TRP A 72 7.79 18.43 16.45
N ASP A 73 8.84 17.85 15.88
CA ASP A 73 8.79 17.26 14.54
C ASP A 73 7.77 16.10 14.50
N ARG A 74 7.76 15.24 15.53
CA ARG A 74 6.78 14.16 15.69
C ARG A 74 5.34 14.68 15.71
N GLN A 75 5.10 15.78 16.42
CA GLN A 75 3.78 16.40 16.47
C GLN A 75 3.35 16.89 15.08
N ALA A 76 4.25 17.45 14.29
CA ALA A 76 3.97 17.84 12.90
C ALA A 76 3.56 16.62 12.04
N GLU A 77 4.26 15.49 12.18
CA GLU A 77 3.93 14.26 11.47
C GLU A 77 2.52 13.75 11.84
N ASP A 78 2.24 13.68 13.14
CA ASP A 78 0.96 13.15 13.65
C ASP A 78 -0.20 14.07 13.24
N ASN A 79 -0.01 15.39 13.32
CA ASN A 79 -0.95 16.40 12.84
C ASN A 79 -1.34 16.24 11.36
N VAL A 80 -0.35 16.08 10.49
CA VAL A 80 -0.57 15.89 9.04
C VAL A 80 -1.26 14.56 8.79
N ALA A 81 -0.79 13.48 9.42
CA ALA A 81 -1.38 12.15 9.26
C ALA A 81 -2.84 12.13 9.72
N ASP A 82 -3.16 12.78 10.84
CA ASP A 82 -4.53 12.88 11.36
C ASP A 82 -5.42 13.73 10.44
N ARG A 83 -4.91 14.84 9.90
CA ARG A 83 -5.66 15.64 8.93
C ARG A 83 -5.98 14.82 7.68
N LEU A 84 -4.98 14.15 7.10
CA LEU A 84 -5.17 13.32 5.91
C LEU A 84 -6.10 12.13 6.18
N GLN A 85 -6.09 11.57 7.39
CA GLN A 85 -7.03 10.52 7.78
C GLN A 85 -8.47 11.04 7.89
N ARG A 86 -8.69 12.23 8.46
CA ARG A 86 -10.03 12.86 8.53
C ARG A 86 -10.62 13.14 7.16
N LEU A 87 -9.76 13.41 6.17
CA LEU A 87 -10.15 13.61 4.77
C LEU A 87 -10.38 12.29 4.01
N GLY A 88 -10.18 11.14 4.64
CA GLY A 88 -10.26 9.82 3.98
C GLY A 88 -9.14 9.57 2.97
N LEU A 89 -8.06 10.37 3.00
CA LEU A 89 -6.89 10.24 2.12
C LEU A 89 -5.87 9.23 2.66
N ILE A 90 -5.76 9.10 3.98
CA ILE A 90 -5.00 8.06 4.67
C ILE A 90 -5.96 7.14 5.42
N ALA A 91 -5.74 5.83 5.31
CA ALA A 91 -6.52 4.85 6.04
C ALA A 91 -6.16 4.87 7.54
N PRO A 92 -7.10 4.54 8.45
CA PRO A 92 -6.77 4.25 9.84
C PRO A 92 -5.73 3.13 9.92
N LYS A 93 -4.82 3.21 10.91
CA LYS A 93 -3.79 2.18 11.12
C LYS A 93 -4.41 0.77 11.17
N GLY A 94 -3.83 -0.16 10.41
CA GLY A 94 -4.36 -1.51 10.25
C GLY A 94 -3.29 -2.58 10.02
N GLU A 95 -3.72 -3.69 9.42
CA GLU A 95 -2.86 -4.86 9.12
C GLU A 95 -1.79 -4.51 8.07
N VAL A 96 -2.15 -3.70 7.08
CA VAL A 96 -1.24 -3.32 5.97
C VAL A 96 -0.07 -2.47 6.49
N ASP A 97 -0.34 -1.52 7.38
CA ASP A 97 0.68 -0.69 8.04
C ASP A 97 1.71 -1.58 8.76
N LYS A 98 1.24 -2.54 9.56
CA LYS A 98 2.10 -3.49 10.29
C LYS A 98 2.94 -4.36 9.38
N ALA A 99 2.39 -4.78 8.23
CA ALA A 99 3.13 -5.56 7.25
C ALA A 99 4.29 -4.75 6.65
N MET A 100 4.06 -3.47 6.33
CA MET A 100 5.12 -2.56 5.88
C MET A 100 6.14 -2.29 6.99
N GLU A 101 5.70 -2.03 8.22
CA GLU A 101 6.57 -1.82 9.38
C GLU A 101 7.46 -3.04 9.65
N THR A 102 6.98 -4.26 9.39
CA THR A 102 7.81 -5.48 9.49
C THR A 102 8.96 -5.47 8.47
N VAL A 103 8.69 -5.06 7.22
CA VAL A 103 9.72 -4.95 6.18
C VAL A 103 10.70 -3.83 6.50
N VAL A 104 10.22 -2.68 6.99
CA VAL A 104 11.07 -1.57 7.44
C VAL A 104 11.98 -2.00 8.60
N ASN A 105 11.44 -2.67 9.62
CA ASN A 105 12.22 -3.17 10.74
C ASN A 105 13.31 -4.16 10.28
N ASN A 106 13.03 -5.01 9.30
CA ASN A 106 14.07 -5.88 8.71
C ASN A 106 15.19 -5.05 8.06
N LEU A 107 14.86 -3.96 7.36
CA LEU A 107 15.85 -3.04 6.79
C LEU A 107 16.67 -2.34 7.88
N GLU A 108 16.04 -1.85 8.95
CA GLU A 108 16.70 -1.18 10.07
C GLU A 108 17.68 -2.10 10.80
N VAL A 109 17.23 -3.30 11.17
CA VAL A 109 18.04 -4.29 11.90
C VAL A 109 19.25 -4.71 11.08
N THR A 110 19.06 -5.04 9.81
CA THR A 110 20.17 -5.50 8.95
C THR A 110 21.15 -4.40 8.57
N ASN A 111 20.76 -3.12 8.72
CA ASN A 111 21.62 -1.97 8.48
C ASN A 111 22.12 -1.32 9.77
N ASN A 112 21.83 -1.89 10.95
CA ASN A 112 22.20 -1.36 12.25
C ASN A 112 21.81 0.13 12.39
N LEU A 113 20.56 0.43 12.02
CA LEU A 113 19.98 1.76 12.14
C LEU A 113 19.22 1.86 13.48
N ASP A 114 19.54 2.86 14.29
CA ASP A 114 18.79 3.23 15.50
C ASP A 114 18.19 4.62 15.27
N ILE A 115 17.00 4.63 14.64
CA ILE A 115 16.30 5.84 14.25
C ILE A 115 15.36 6.24 15.39
N GLN A 116 15.46 7.51 15.81
CA GLN A 116 14.66 8.07 16.90
C GLN A 116 14.08 9.42 16.47
N PRO A 117 12.74 9.58 16.43
CA PRO A 117 11.70 8.62 16.82
C PRO A 117 11.54 7.42 15.86
N ASP A 118 10.74 6.44 16.27
CA ASP A 118 10.43 5.22 15.53
C ASP A 118 9.86 5.50 14.13
N VAL A 119 10.32 4.73 13.13
CA VAL A 119 9.76 4.79 11.79
C VAL A 119 8.39 4.12 11.76
N ARG A 120 7.38 4.86 11.30
CA ARG A 120 6.00 4.36 11.15
C ARG A 120 5.66 4.20 9.69
N CYS A 121 4.74 3.32 9.37
CA CYS A 121 4.18 3.26 8.01
C CYS A 121 2.69 3.62 8.03
N ARG A 122 2.22 4.30 6.98
CA ARG A 122 0.80 4.61 6.73
C ARG A 122 0.45 4.34 5.28
N VAL A 123 -0.83 4.10 5.03
CA VAL A 123 -1.33 3.82 3.66
C VAL A 123 -2.33 4.89 3.22
N MET A 124 -2.12 5.46 2.02
CA MET A 124 -3.15 6.28 1.38
C MET A 124 -4.22 5.43 0.72
N THR A 125 -5.46 5.90 0.72
CA THR A 125 -6.60 5.23 0.08
C THR A 125 -6.57 5.35 -1.46
N THR A 126 -5.76 6.26 -1.99
CA THR A 126 -5.64 6.56 -3.43
C THR A 126 -5.09 5.38 -4.25
N THR A 127 -5.40 5.40 -5.55
CA THR A 127 -5.01 4.34 -6.49
C THR A 127 -3.81 4.72 -7.36
N THR A 128 -3.34 5.97 -7.28
CA THR A 128 -2.06 6.40 -7.83
C THR A 128 -0.91 5.55 -7.29
N LEU A 129 0.20 5.51 -8.03
CA LEU A 129 1.42 4.83 -7.64
C LEU A 129 2.39 5.89 -7.11
N GLU A 130 2.20 6.23 -5.84
CA GLU A 130 2.99 7.24 -5.15
C GLU A 130 3.44 6.77 -3.77
N SER A 131 4.55 7.35 -3.33
CA SER A 131 5.19 7.16 -2.03
C SER A 131 5.84 8.46 -1.56
N PHE A 132 5.92 8.65 -0.25
CA PHE A 132 6.65 9.78 0.35
C PHE A 132 6.89 9.54 1.84
N THR A 133 7.61 10.47 2.47
CA THR A 133 7.87 10.51 3.91
C THR A 133 7.30 11.77 4.54
N LEU A 134 6.60 11.59 5.66
CA LEU A 134 6.21 12.64 6.60
C LEU A 134 7.15 12.53 7.80
N GLY A 135 8.30 13.21 7.74
CA GLY A 135 9.37 13.01 8.74
C GLY A 135 9.77 11.53 8.81
N HIS A 136 9.50 10.87 9.94
CA HIS A 136 9.77 9.44 10.19
C HIS A 136 8.61 8.52 9.80
N THR A 137 7.54 9.05 9.21
CA THR A 137 6.39 8.26 8.79
C THR A 137 6.43 8.03 7.28
N ILE A 138 6.67 6.80 6.84
CA ILE A 138 6.63 6.40 5.42
C ILE A 138 5.17 6.22 5.01
N VAL A 139 4.78 6.82 3.89
CA VAL A 139 3.42 6.74 3.35
C VAL A 139 3.46 6.14 1.96
N LEU A 140 2.77 5.01 1.77
CA LEU A 140 2.57 4.40 0.45
C LEU A 140 1.10 4.47 0.03
N SER A 141 0.84 4.68 -1.24
CA SER A 141 -0.51 4.55 -1.79
C SER A 141 -0.98 3.10 -1.86
N ARG A 142 -2.28 2.87 -1.60
CA ARG A 142 -2.93 1.57 -1.77
C ARG A 142 -2.73 1.04 -3.19
N GLY A 143 -2.81 1.94 -4.18
CA GLY A 143 -2.52 1.63 -5.57
C GLY A 143 -1.14 1.03 -5.78
N LEU A 144 -0.10 1.65 -5.21
CA LEU A 144 1.28 1.12 -5.26
C LEU A 144 1.37 -0.27 -4.63
N ILE A 145 0.84 -0.44 -3.43
CA ILE A 145 0.91 -1.74 -2.75
C ILE A 145 0.15 -2.82 -3.51
N ASP A 146 -0.99 -2.49 -4.12
CA ASP A 146 -1.82 -3.41 -4.92
C ASP A 146 -1.05 -4.05 -6.09
N VAL A 147 -0.17 -3.28 -6.74
CA VAL A 147 0.49 -3.69 -7.99
C VAL A 147 1.85 -4.36 -7.78
N LEU A 148 2.41 -4.31 -6.57
CA LEU A 148 3.70 -4.93 -6.26
C LEU A 148 3.61 -6.46 -6.34
N PRO A 149 4.50 -7.14 -7.07
CA PRO A 149 4.41 -8.59 -7.28
C PRO A 149 4.75 -9.39 -6.03
N ASP A 150 5.60 -8.88 -5.14
CA ASP A 150 6.08 -9.58 -3.95
C ASP A 150 6.65 -8.63 -2.87
N GLU A 151 7.04 -9.20 -1.73
CA GLU A 151 7.67 -8.49 -0.62
C GLU A 151 9.02 -7.87 -1.02
N ALA A 152 9.78 -8.50 -1.94
CA ALA A 152 11.04 -7.95 -2.42
C ALA A 152 10.85 -6.59 -3.10
N SER A 153 9.80 -6.48 -3.92
CA SER A 153 9.43 -5.23 -4.59
C SER A 153 8.96 -4.18 -3.60
N LEU A 154 8.22 -4.59 -2.55
CA LEU A 154 7.84 -3.71 -1.44
C LEU A 154 9.06 -3.23 -0.67
N ALA A 155 10.01 -4.12 -0.35
CA ALA A 155 11.26 -3.78 0.33
C ALA A 155 12.09 -2.77 -0.47
N ALA A 156 12.11 -2.88 -1.81
CA ALA A 156 12.81 -1.91 -2.66
C ALA A 156 12.24 -0.49 -2.56
N VAL A 157 10.90 -0.36 -2.59
CA VAL A 157 10.23 0.94 -2.42
C VAL A 157 10.42 1.46 -0.99
N LEU A 158 10.23 0.62 0.02
CA LEU A 158 10.40 1.02 1.42
C LEU A 158 11.85 1.39 1.74
N ALA A 159 12.85 0.74 1.14
CA ALA A 159 14.26 1.12 1.30
C ALA A 159 14.55 2.51 0.71
N HIS A 160 13.89 2.90 -0.38
CA HIS A 160 13.96 4.25 -0.91
C HIS A 160 13.37 5.29 0.05
N GLU A 161 12.15 5.06 0.54
CA GLU A 161 11.51 5.98 1.48
C GLU A 161 12.27 6.04 2.82
N LEU A 162 12.74 4.90 3.35
CA LEU A 162 13.58 4.85 4.54
C LEU A 162 14.90 5.61 4.34
N SER A 163 15.42 5.66 3.11
CA SER A 163 16.62 6.44 2.80
C SER A 163 16.38 7.94 2.97
N HIS A 164 15.19 8.47 2.64
CA HIS A 164 14.85 9.86 2.96
C HIS A 164 14.87 10.12 4.47
N VAL A 165 14.37 9.18 5.28
CA VAL A 165 14.40 9.29 6.74
C VAL A 165 15.85 9.27 7.26
N VAL A 166 16.66 8.32 6.80
CA VAL A 166 18.06 8.15 7.24
C VAL A 166 18.94 9.34 6.84
N LEU A 167 18.71 9.91 5.65
CA LEU A 167 19.43 11.09 5.17
C LEU A 167 18.91 12.39 5.81
N GLY A 168 17.83 12.34 6.58
CA GLY A 168 17.24 13.50 7.24
C GLY A 168 16.61 14.48 6.26
N HIS A 169 16.07 14.00 5.13
CA HIS A 169 15.28 14.81 4.20
C HIS A 169 13.98 15.23 4.90
N ARG A 170 13.99 16.44 5.49
CA ARG A 170 12.92 16.87 6.42
C ARG A 170 11.65 17.28 5.68
N MET A 171 10.55 17.23 6.42
CA MET A 171 9.30 17.92 6.08
C MET A 171 9.34 19.34 6.69
N ASP A 172 8.50 20.24 6.21
CA ASP A 172 8.30 21.55 6.85
C ASP A 172 7.78 21.39 8.28
N SER A 173 8.52 21.92 9.26
CA SER A 173 8.16 21.84 10.68
C SER A 173 7.01 22.78 11.06
N GLN A 174 6.60 23.68 10.15
CA GLN A 174 5.43 24.54 10.35
C GLN A 174 4.13 23.77 10.54
N PHE A 175 4.03 22.53 10.04
CA PHE A 175 2.86 21.67 10.27
C PHE A 175 2.66 21.23 11.73
N ALA A 176 3.62 21.50 12.63
CA ALA A 176 3.42 21.34 14.07
C ALA A 176 2.36 22.31 14.61
N PHE A 177 2.17 23.47 13.96
CA PHE A 177 1.14 24.42 14.33
C PHE A 177 -0.18 24.06 13.65
N PHE A 178 -1.25 23.94 14.45
CA PHE A 178 -2.55 23.47 13.96
C PHE A 178 -3.21 24.45 12.96
N ASP A 179 -2.92 25.74 13.05
CA ASP A 179 -3.41 26.77 12.14
C ASP A 179 -2.91 26.55 10.69
N GLN A 180 -1.68 26.05 10.52
CA GLN A 180 -1.11 25.69 9.22
C GLN A 180 -1.82 24.49 8.58
N LEU A 181 -2.62 23.74 9.35
CA LEU A 181 -3.40 22.63 8.84
C LEU A 181 -4.81 23.06 8.46
N LEU A 182 -5.28 24.26 8.84
CA LEU A 182 -6.64 24.75 8.59
C LEU A 182 -6.80 25.28 7.16
N VAL A 183 -6.73 24.36 6.20
CA VAL A 183 -7.00 24.64 4.78
C VAL A 183 -8.37 24.14 4.34
N ASP A 184 -8.93 24.74 3.29
CA ASP A 184 -10.11 24.20 2.61
C ASP A 184 -9.75 22.82 2.06
N ASP A 185 -10.66 21.85 2.23
CA ASP A 185 -10.45 20.48 1.81
C ASP A 185 -10.08 20.37 0.32
N LYS A 186 -10.60 21.29 -0.51
CA LYS A 186 -10.29 21.34 -1.96
C LYS A 186 -8.86 21.72 -2.28
N ASP A 187 -8.18 22.44 -1.37
CA ASP A 187 -6.82 22.90 -1.55
C ASP A 187 -5.79 21.98 -0.88
N THR A 188 -6.23 20.93 -0.17
CA THR A 188 -5.38 19.95 0.54
C THR A 188 -4.20 19.46 -0.30
N PHE A 189 -4.43 19.00 -1.54
CA PHE A 189 -3.36 18.48 -2.41
C PHE A 189 -2.36 19.55 -2.88
N ARG A 190 -2.78 20.82 -2.94
CA ARG A 190 -1.88 21.92 -3.29
C ARG A 190 -1.07 22.40 -2.09
N HIS A 191 -1.68 22.32 -0.91
CA HIS A 191 -1.08 22.75 0.35
C HIS A 191 -0.07 21.75 0.89
N PHE A 192 -0.39 20.45 0.81
CA PHE A 192 0.48 19.37 1.25
C PHE A 192 1.26 18.81 0.06
N GLY A 193 2.41 19.42 -0.25
CA GLY A 193 3.37 18.92 -1.23
C GLY A 193 4.59 18.30 -0.55
N PHE A 194 4.74 16.98 -0.66
CA PHE A 194 5.88 16.21 -0.11
C PHE A 194 6.82 15.70 -1.20
N ALA A 195 6.70 16.23 -2.42
CA ALA A 195 7.60 15.93 -3.51
C ALA A 195 9.03 16.37 -3.17
N ARG A 196 10.00 15.50 -3.47
CA ARG A 196 11.41 15.72 -3.19
C ARG A 196 12.13 16.34 -4.37
N THR A 197 13.23 17.01 -4.07
CA THR A 197 14.10 17.55 -5.12
C THR A 197 14.82 16.41 -5.86
N PRO A 198 15.22 16.61 -7.13
CA PRO A 198 15.96 15.59 -7.88
C PRO A 198 17.26 15.12 -7.19
N ASP A 199 17.90 16.01 -6.43
CA ASP A 199 19.12 15.70 -5.67
C ASP A 199 18.83 14.78 -4.48
N GLU A 200 17.80 15.11 -3.68
CA GLU A 200 17.34 14.24 -2.58
C GLU A 200 16.92 12.85 -3.10
N GLU A 201 16.23 12.79 -4.26
CA GLU A 201 15.86 11.53 -4.90
C GLU A 201 17.08 10.72 -5.32
N GLN A 202 18.11 11.35 -5.88
CA GLN A 202 19.34 10.66 -6.24
C GLN A 202 20.05 10.11 -5.00
N GLN A 203 20.21 10.92 -3.95
CA GLN A 203 20.83 10.50 -2.70
C GLN A 203 20.06 9.33 -2.06
N ALA A 204 18.73 9.40 -2.05
CA ALA A 204 17.87 8.34 -1.54
C ALA A 204 18.00 7.05 -2.36
N ASN A 205 18.05 7.13 -3.69
CA ASN A 205 18.28 5.96 -4.54
C ASN A 205 19.64 5.28 -4.25
N GLU A 206 20.71 6.06 -4.12
CA GLU A 206 22.05 5.54 -3.80
C GLU A 206 22.07 4.86 -2.43
N LYS A 207 21.43 5.48 -1.43
CA LYS A 207 21.33 4.92 -0.09
C LYS A 207 20.45 3.67 -0.06
N ALA A 208 19.35 3.63 -0.81
CA ALA A 208 18.45 2.48 -0.88
C ALA A 208 19.16 1.23 -1.42
N VAL A 209 19.99 1.41 -2.45
CA VAL A 209 20.83 0.32 -2.98
C VAL A 209 21.79 -0.21 -1.91
N GLN A 210 22.38 0.66 -1.10
CA GLN A 210 23.25 0.25 0.02
C GLN A 210 22.45 -0.52 1.09
N LEU A 211 21.27 -0.01 1.47
CA LEU A 211 20.41 -0.64 2.48
C LEU A 211 20.04 -2.06 2.04
N ILE A 212 19.56 -2.21 0.82
CA ILE A 212 19.19 -3.51 0.24
C ILE A 212 20.41 -4.44 0.15
N ALA A 213 21.55 -3.94 -0.35
CA ALA A 213 22.76 -4.76 -0.49
C ALA A 213 23.26 -5.31 0.87
N ASN A 214 23.10 -4.53 1.94
CA ASN A 214 23.41 -4.99 3.29
C ASN A 214 22.38 -6.01 3.79
N SER A 215 21.08 -5.75 3.59
CA SER A 215 20.02 -6.68 4.00
C SER A 215 20.13 -8.04 3.31
N LEU A 216 20.56 -8.08 2.04
CA LEU A 216 20.78 -9.32 1.29
C LEU A 216 22.02 -10.12 1.74
N LYS A 217 22.81 -9.62 2.70
CA LYS A 217 23.84 -10.42 3.38
C LYS A 217 23.22 -11.38 4.40
N ASP A 218 22.03 -11.07 4.90
CA ASP A 218 21.26 -12.00 5.73
C ASP A 218 20.74 -13.16 4.85
N PRO A 219 21.06 -14.44 5.17
CA PRO A 219 20.65 -15.57 4.35
C PRO A 219 19.14 -15.77 4.21
N GLN A 220 18.35 -15.39 5.22
CA GLN A 220 16.89 -15.52 5.18
C GLN A 220 16.29 -14.46 4.27
N LEU A 221 16.73 -13.21 4.39
CA LEU A 221 16.29 -12.13 3.52
C LEU A 221 16.78 -12.33 2.09
N ALA A 222 18.01 -12.81 1.87
CA ALA A 222 18.49 -13.14 0.53
C ALA A 222 17.62 -14.17 -0.19
N LYS A 223 17.06 -15.13 0.57
CA LYS A 223 16.14 -16.15 0.05
C LYS A 223 14.74 -15.60 -0.19
N ALA A 224 14.23 -14.76 0.72
CA ALA A 224 12.89 -14.19 0.67
C ALA A 224 12.78 -13.05 -0.35
N TRP A 225 13.79 -12.19 -0.43
CA TRP A 225 13.79 -10.97 -1.22
C TRP A 225 14.56 -11.13 -2.53
N GLN A 226 13.91 -11.77 -3.50
CA GLN A 226 14.47 -11.94 -4.84
C GLN A 226 14.31 -10.64 -5.67
N MET A 227 15.33 -9.79 -5.66
CA MET A 227 15.32 -8.47 -6.32
C MET A 227 15.04 -8.50 -7.84
N ALA A 228 15.13 -9.66 -8.48
CA ALA A 228 14.77 -9.82 -9.88
C ALA A 228 13.30 -9.45 -10.18
N ASN A 229 12.37 -9.64 -9.25
CA ASN A 229 10.97 -9.24 -9.47
C ASN A 229 10.78 -7.72 -9.27
N ALA A 230 11.49 -7.14 -8.30
CA ALA A 230 11.51 -5.69 -8.08
C ALA A 230 12.04 -4.95 -9.32
N SER A 231 13.08 -5.48 -9.95
CA SER A 231 13.65 -4.89 -11.16
C SER A 231 12.71 -5.04 -12.38
N LEU A 232 12.05 -6.19 -12.54
CA LEU A 232 11.00 -6.40 -13.55
C LEU A 232 9.80 -5.44 -13.34
N PHE A 233 9.41 -5.19 -12.10
CA PHE A 233 8.36 -4.24 -11.77
C PHE A 233 8.70 -2.82 -12.22
N LEU A 234 9.90 -2.33 -11.87
CA LEU A 234 10.37 -1.00 -12.28
C LEU A 234 10.47 -0.89 -13.81
N GLN A 235 10.93 -1.94 -14.50
CA GLN A 235 10.98 -1.98 -15.97
C GLN A 235 9.57 -1.96 -16.57
N ALA A 236 8.61 -2.67 -15.98
CA ALA A 236 7.22 -2.67 -16.42
C ALA A 236 6.59 -1.27 -16.27
N LEU A 237 6.86 -0.57 -15.16
CA LEU A 237 6.43 0.82 -14.98
C LEU A 237 7.03 1.76 -16.03
N GLN A 238 8.35 1.66 -16.27
CA GLN A 238 9.04 2.50 -17.24
C GLN A 238 8.52 2.27 -18.67
N SER A 239 8.29 1.00 -19.05
CA SER A 239 7.78 0.67 -20.38
C SER A 239 6.34 1.15 -20.61
N ARG A 240 5.48 1.06 -19.59
CA ARG A 240 4.06 1.46 -19.66
C ARG A 240 3.80 2.92 -19.30
N GLN A 241 4.80 3.69 -18.87
CA GLN A 241 4.63 5.09 -18.41
C GLN A 241 3.80 5.97 -19.36
N LYS A 242 3.90 5.77 -20.68
CA LYS A 242 3.10 6.54 -21.66
C LYS A 242 1.64 6.11 -21.73
N GLU A 243 1.34 4.86 -21.40
CA GLU A 243 -0.02 4.28 -21.39
C GLU A 243 -0.76 4.57 -20.10
N ILE A 244 -0.04 4.70 -18.98
CA ILE A 244 -0.60 4.90 -17.64
C ILE A 244 -0.16 6.23 -16.96
N PRO A 245 -0.14 7.38 -17.66
CA PRO A 245 0.45 8.61 -17.14
C PRO A 245 -0.22 9.11 -15.85
N ASN A 246 -1.54 8.94 -15.73
CA ASN A 246 -2.30 9.36 -14.55
C ASN A 246 -2.11 8.41 -13.36
N LEU A 247 -1.81 7.14 -13.62
CA LEU A 247 -1.59 6.16 -12.56
C LEU A 247 -0.27 6.41 -11.83
N ILE A 248 0.77 6.84 -12.55
CA ILE A 248 2.10 7.14 -11.98
C ILE A 248 2.30 8.62 -11.64
N SER A 249 1.28 9.47 -11.79
CA SER A 249 1.37 10.89 -11.42
C SER A 249 1.00 11.05 -9.96
N ALA A 250 2.00 11.27 -9.12
CA ALA A 250 1.81 11.52 -7.70
C ALA A 250 1.02 12.81 -7.46
N HIS A 251 0.22 12.81 -6.40
CA HIS A 251 -0.59 13.95 -5.98
C HIS A 251 0.00 14.67 -4.77
N LEU A 252 0.46 13.91 -3.77
CA LEU A 252 1.07 14.45 -2.56
C LEU A 252 2.58 14.22 -2.55
N GLY A 253 3.02 13.06 -3.03
CA GLY A 253 4.40 12.62 -2.84
C GLY A 253 5.22 12.54 -4.12
N ASN A 254 6.10 11.55 -4.13
CA ASN A 254 6.92 11.19 -5.27
C ASN A 254 6.26 10.10 -6.10
N ARG A 255 6.66 10.03 -7.36
CA ARG A 255 6.39 8.87 -8.20
C ARG A 255 7.23 7.68 -7.72
N VAL A 256 6.86 6.47 -8.13
CA VAL A 256 7.67 5.28 -7.86
C VAL A 256 9.15 5.53 -8.22
N PRO A 257 10.10 5.26 -7.31
CA PRO A 257 11.50 5.60 -7.49
C PRO A 257 12.14 4.83 -8.64
N THR A 258 12.97 5.52 -9.42
CA THR A 258 13.78 4.90 -10.47
C THR A 258 15.14 4.50 -9.90
N ILE A 259 15.24 3.27 -9.37
CA ILE A 259 16.48 2.77 -8.76
C ILE A 259 17.38 2.13 -9.83
N PRO A 260 18.45 2.80 -10.34
CA PRO A 260 19.14 2.38 -11.56
C PRO A 260 19.87 1.03 -11.43
N ASN A 261 20.47 0.77 -10.26
CA ASN A 261 21.23 -0.47 -10.05
C ASN A 261 20.34 -1.70 -9.85
N LEU A 262 19.09 -1.52 -9.39
CA LEU A 262 18.12 -2.61 -9.38
C LEU A 262 17.69 -2.96 -10.80
N LEU A 263 17.46 -1.96 -11.65
CA LEU A 263 17.15 -2.17 -13.08
C LEU A 263 18.27 -2.94 -13.81
N ALA A 264 19.53 -2.70 -13.45
CA ALA A 264 20.67 -3.43 -14.04
C ALA A 264 20.66 -4.95 -13.70
N GLN A 265 20.02 -5.36 -12.60
CA GLN A 265 19.83 -6.78 -12.25
C GLN A 265 18.67 -7.45 -13.02
N ALA A 266 17.92 -6.69 -13.83
CA ALA A 266 16.79 -7.19 -14.63
C ALA A 266 17.21 -7.95 -15.89
N SER A 267 18.47 -8.37 -16.06
CA SER A 267 18.95 -9.09 -17.26
C SER A 267 18.32 -10.48 -17.45
N VAL A 268 17.20 -10.76 -16.78
CA VAL A 268 16.41 -11.97 -16.93
C VAL A 268 15.39 -11.71 -18.03
N ASP A 269 15.64 -12.26 -19.22
CA ASP A 269 14.70 -12.21 -20.35
C ASP A 269 13.31 -12.71 -19.88
N PRO A 270 12.25 -11.88 -19.92
CA PRO A 270 10.90 -12.27 -19.50
C PRO A 270 10.40 -13.53 -20.21
N LYS A 271 10.93 -13.81 -21.41
CA LYS A 271 10.63 -15.00 -22.21
C LYS A 271 11.18 -16.30 -21.61
N GLN A 272 12.24 -16.24 -20.81
CA GLN A 272 12.86 -17.43 -20.21
C GLN A 272 12.13 -17.89 -18.94
N ASN A 273 11.28 -17.04 -18.34
CA ASN A 273 10.53 -17.38 -17.12
C ASN A 273 9.08 -16.92 -17.21
N ALA A 274 8.27 -17.64 -18.00
CA ALA A 274 6.83 -17.42 -18.15
C ALA A 274 6.06 -17.34 -16.81
N GLN A 275 6.60 -17.86 -15.71
CA GLN A 275 6.00 -17.81 -14.37
C GLN A 275 6.24 -16.51 -13.60
N LYS A 276 7.15 -15.63 -14.02
CA LYS A 276 7.41 -14.36 -13.30
C LYS A 276 6.35 -13.33 -13.66
N ILE A 277 5.74 -12.74 -12.64
CA ILE A 277 4.75 -11.66 -12.74
C ILE A 277 5.49 -10.35 -12.45
N ALA A 278 5.55 -9.46 -13.44
CA ALA A 278 6.26 -8.19 -13.28
C ALA A 278 5.48 -7.20 -12.41
N ALA A 279 4.15 -7.16 -12.56
CA ALA A 279 3.26 -6.37 -11.73
C ALA A 279 1.88 -7.03 -11.69
N LEU A 280 1.12 -6.75 -10.64
CA LEU A 280 -0.25 -7.24 -10.48
C LEU A 280 -1.29 -6.26 -11.08
N PRO A 281 -2.53 -6.72 -11.31
CA PRO A 281 -3.65 -5.84 -11.61
C PRO A 281 -4.01 -4.95 -10.42
N ILE A 282 -4.64 -3.82 -10.70
CA ILE A 282 -5.07 -2.87 -9.66
C ILE A 282 -6.14 -3.50 -8.76
N GLY A 283 -6.00 -3.33 -7.45
CA GLY A 283 -6.93 -3.89 -6.46
C GLY A 283 -6.69 -5.36 -6.14
N GLY A 284 -5.52 -5.90 -6.46
CA GLY A 284 -5.19 -7.32 -6.28
C GLY A 284 -4.80 -7.74 -4.87
N ARG A 285 -4.35 -6.82 -3.99
CA ARG A 285 -3.80 -7.19 -2.66
C ARG A 285 -4.55 -6.58 -1.49
N ILE A 286 -5.05 -5.36 -1.63
CA ILE A 286 -5.67 -4.63 -0.53
C ILE A 286 -7.17 -4.50 -0.76
N LYS A 287 -7.93 -4.92 0.25
CA LYS A 287 -9.35 -4.64 0.39
C LYS A 287 -9.52 -3.40 1.26
N MET A 288 -10.38 -2.49 0.83
CA MET A 288 -10.80 -1.33 1.60
C MET A 288 -12.23 -1.55 2.08
N ASP A 289 -12.46 -1.38 3.38
CA ASP A 289 -13.80 -1.32 3.95
C ASP A 289 -14.40 0.07 3.66
N PRO A 290 -15.50 0.17 2.89
CA PRO A 290 -16.08 1.46 2.52
C PRO A 290 -16.75 2.20 3.68
N TRP A 291 -17.01 1.51 4.79
CA TRP A 291 -17.69 2.10 5.94
C TRP A 291 -16.71 2.82 6.86
N ASN A 292 -15.59 2.18 7.20
CA ASN A 292 -14.64 2.67 8.20
C ASN A 292 -13.23 2.94 7.63
N ASP A 293 -13.06 2.80 6.33
CA ASP A 293 -11.82 3.04 5.56
C ASP A 293 -10.62 2.19 5.97
N LYS A 294 -10.83 1.12 6.75
CA LYS A 294 -9.77 0.19 7.11
C LYS A 294 -9.32 -0.60 5.89
N LEU A 295 -8.01 -0.83 5.84
CA LEU A 295 -7.38 -1.65 4.82
C LEU A 295 -7.04 -3.03 5.39
N GLU A 296 -7.41 -4.06 4.65
CA GLU A 296 -7.15 -5.46 4.96
C GLU A 296 -6.42 -6.13 3.80
N MET A 297 -5.55 -7.09 4.13
CA MET A 297 -4.90 -7.90 3.11
C MET A 297 -5.87 -8.94 2.54
N ILE A 298 -5.95 -9.04 1.23
CA ILE A 298 -6.74 -10.07 0.55
C ILE A 298 -6.07 -11.42 0.79
N LYS A 299 -6.77 -12.29 1.52
CA LYS A 299 -6.34 -13.67 1.78
C LYS A 299 -6.74 -14.56 0.61
N SER A 300 -6.04 -14.44 -0.52
CA SER A 300 -6.23 -15.32 -1.68
C SER A 300 -5.11 -16.36 -1.78
N LYS A 301 -5.45 -17.59 -2.19
CA LYS A 301 -4.42 -18.59 -2.54
C LYS A 301 -3.66 -18.10 -3.78
N PRO A 302 -2.34 -18.33 -3.86
CA PRO A 302 -1.58 -18.05 -5.09
C PRO A 302 -2.27 -18.71 -6.28
N VAL A 303 -2.59 -17.91 -7.30
CA VAL A 303 -3.05 -18.45 -8.57
C VAL A 303 -1.88 -19.26 -9.15
N GLY A 304 -2.15 -20.42 -9.74
CA GLY A 304 -1.13 -21.31 -10.30
C GLY A 304 -0.40 -20.70 -11.50
N THR A 305 0.04 -21.50 -12.45
CA THR A 305 0.59 -20.98 -13.72
C THR A 305 -0.46 -20.12 -14.43
N VAL A 306 -0.23 -18.81 -14.44
CA VAL A 306 -1.08 -17.79 -15.08
C VAL A 306 -0.67 -17.67 -16.55
N ALA A 307 -1.63 -17.69 -17.47
CA ALA A 307 -1.32 -17.43 -18.89
C ALA A 307 -0.76 -15.99 -19.03
N GLU A 308 0.08 -15.71 -20.04
CA GLU A 308 0.68 -14.38 -20.20
C GLU A 308 -0.37 -13.25 -20.24
N ARG A 309 -1.51 -13.48 -20.91
CA ARG A 309 -2.66 -12.57 -20.96
C ARG A 309 -3.32 -12.30 -19.61
N GLU A 310 -3.20 -13.23 -18.66
CA GLU A 310 -3.84 -13.14 -17.33
C GLU A 310 -2.96 -12.37 -16.33
N LYS A 311 -1.73 -12.01 -16.70
CA LYS A 311 -0.83 -11.20 -15.85
C LYS A 311 -1.33 -9.76 -15.68
N MET A 312 -1.99 -9.20 -16.69
CA MET A 312 -2.73 -7.91 -16.65
C MET A 312 -2.04 -6.81 -15.81
N PRO A 313 -0.75 -6.48 -16.07
CA PRO A 313 0.01 -5.60 -15.18
C PRO A 313 -0.53 -4.17 -15.22
N PHE A 314 -0.86 -3.61 -14.05
CA PHE A 314 -1.48 -2.28 -13.90
C PHE A 314 -2.86 -2.13 -14.54
N GLU A 315 -3.49 -3.24 -14.94
CA GLU A 315 -4.80 -3.20 -15.59
C GLU A 315 -5.94 -3.28 -14.59
N VAL A 316 -7.11 -2.83 -15.04
CA VAL A 316 -8.36 -2.85 -14.31
C VAL A 316 -9.08 -4.17 -14.57
N THR A 317 -9.56 -4.82 -13.50
CA THR A 317 -10.27 -6.11 -13.55
C THR A 317 -11.73 -5.97 -13.10
N PRO A 318 -12.63 -6.92 -13.40
CA PRO A 318 -13.96 -6.93 -12.80
C PRO A 318 -13.93 -7.16 -11.29
N PHE A 319 -14.88 -6.59 -10.55
CA PHE A 319 -15.08 -6.88 -9.13
C PHE A 319 -15.87 -8.17 -8.92
N MET A 320 -15.44 -8.99 -7.97
CA MET A 320 -16.24 -10.10 -7.43
C MET A 320 -16.15 -10.10 -5.90
N PRO A 321 -16.90 -9.22 -5.21
CA PRO A 321 -16.83 -9.11 -3.75
C PRO A 321 -17.35 -10.37 -3.08
N TYR A 322 -16.66 -10.82 -2.03
CA TYR A 322 -17.13 -11.91 -1.18
C TYR A 322 -18.25 -11.39 -0.27
N LEU A 323 -19.48 -11.81 -0.52
CA LEU A 323 -20.66 -11.39 0.23
C LEU A 323 -20.97 -12.39 1.35
N THR A 324 -21.10 -11.90 2.57
CA THR A 324 -21.54 -12.66 3.75
C THR A 324 -22.85 -12.13 4.26
N ARG A 325 -23.67 -12.99 4.89
CA ARG A 325 -24.91 -12.54 5.54
C ARG A 325 -24.58 -11.70 6.76
N TYR A 326 -25.30 -10.59 6.91
CA TYR A 326 -25.23 -9.76 8.11
C TYR A 326 -25.77 -10.56 9.32
N GLY A 327 -25.02 -10.62 10.41
CA GLY A 327 -25.41 -11.31 11.65
C GLY A 327 -25.09 -12.81 11.73
N SER A 328 -24.46 -13.42 10.71
CA SER A 328 -23.87 -14.75 10.85
C SER A 328 -22.40 -14.64 11.27
N GLU A 329 -21.97 -15.39 12.29
CA GLU A 329 -20.54 -15.57 12.56
C GLU A 329 -19.83 -15.99 11.27
N ALA A 330 -18.68 -15.35 10.99
CA ALA A 330 -17.93 -15.53 9.75
C ALA A 330 -17.57 -17.01 9.54
N THR A 331 -18.38 -17.71 8.75
CA THR A 331 -18.05 -19.07 8.32
C THR A 331 -16.87 -18.95 7.37
N LYS A 332 -15.82 -19.75 7.60
CA LYS A 332 -14.60 -19.76 6.77
C LYS A 332 -14.98 -19.79 5.28
N PRO A 333 -14.35 -18.96 4.42
CA PRO A 333 -14.74 -18.87 3.03
C PRO A 333 -14.61 -20.23 2.34
N ILE A 334 -15.74 -20.71 1.80
CA ILE A 334 -15.74 -21.81 0.85
C ILE A 334 -15.12 -21.23 -0.42
N ALA A 335 -13.88 -21.62 -0.71
CA ALA A 335 -13.23 -21.30 -1.97
C ALA A 335 -14.15 -21.76 -3.11
N ALA A 336 -14.36 -20.89 -4.10
CA ALA A 336 -15.07 -21.24 -5.32
C ALA A 336 -14.29 -22.38 -6.03
N SER A 337 -14.70 -23.62 -5.77
CA SER A 337 -14.25 -24.77 -6.54
C SER A 337 -14.83 -24.64 -7.95
N ALA A 338 -13.95 -24.67 -8.95
CA ALA A 338 -14.35 -24.99 -10.30
C ALA A 338 -15.18 -26.29 -10.27
N THR A 339 -16.33 -26.24 -10.93
CA THR A 339 -17.27 -27.34 -11.17
C THR A 339 -16.56 -28.67 -11.35
N GLN A 340 -16.73 -29.58 -10.39
CA GLN A 340 -16.59 -31.01 -10.65
C GLN A 340 -17.77 -31.43 -11.51
N SER A 341 -17.48 -31.91 -12.71
CA SER A 341 -18.46 -32.59 -13.57
C SER A 341 -19.01 -33.84 -12.86
N PRO A 342 -20.31 -34.15 -12.97
CA PRO A 342 -20.88 -35.33 -12.33
C PRO A 342 -20.54 -36.62 -13.09
N ASP A 343 -20.13 -37.60 -12.31
CA ASP A 343 -20.22 -39.07 -12.47
C ASP A 343 -19.93 -39.73 -13.82
N SER A 344 -18.90 -40.58 -13.82
CA SER A 344 -18.90 -41.82 -14.59
C SER A 344 -19.21 -42.98 -13.65
N THR A 345 -20.47 -43.42 -13.64
CA THR A 345 -20.95 -44.65 -13.00
C THR A 345 -20.28 -45.87 -13.65
N LYS A 346 -19.71 -46.76 -12.83
CA LYS A 346 -19.21 -48.08 -13.22
C LYS A 346 -20.30 -49.12 -12.93
N PRO A 347 -20.70 -50.00 -13.86
CA PRO A 347 -21.77 -50.96 -13.61
C PRO A 347 -21.26 -52.25 -12.95
N GLY A 348 -21.90 -52.59 -11.82
CA GLY A 348 -22.46 -53.91 -11.51
C GLY A 348 -21.52 -55.08 -11.24
N ASP A 349 -21.45 -55.50 -9.97
CA ASP A 349 -21.22 -56.91 -9.60
C ASP A 349 -22.49 -57.46 -8.96
N THR A 350 -22.92 -58.62 -9.45
CA THR A 350 -24.19 -59.29 -9.10
C THR A 350 -23.93 -60.32 -7.99
N PRO A 351 -24.76 -60.46 -6.94
CA PRO A 351 -24.61 -61.53 -5.98
C PRO A 351 -25.27 -62.82 -6.48
N ALA A 352 -24.53 -63.92 -6.46
CA ALA A 352 -25.06 -65.26 -6.70
C ALA A 352 -25.87 -65.73 -5.48
N ALA A 353 -27.04 -66.30 -5.74
CA ALA A 353 -27.95 -66.84 -4.74
C ALA A 353 -27.97 -68.39 -4.75
N LYS A 354 -28.36 -68.92 -3.58
CA LYS A 354 -29.09 -70.19 -3.31
C LYS A 354 -28.28 -71.46 -3.00
N PRO A 355 -28.90 -72.45 -2.32
CA PRO A 355 -30.31 -72.54 -1.87
C PRO A 355 -30.57 -72.25 -0.38
#